data_AF-B6GCL3-F1
#
_entry.id   AF-B6GCL3-F1
#
_cell.length_a   1.000
_cell.length_b   1.000
_cell.length_c   1.000
_cell.angle_alpha   90.00
_cell.angle_beta   90.00
_cell.angle_gamma   90.00
#
_symmetry.space_group_name_H-M   'P 1'
#
loop_
_entity.id
_entity.type
_entity.pdbx_description
1 polymer ?
#
loop_
_entity_poly.entity_id
_entity_poly.type
_entity_poly.pdbx_seq_one_letter_code
_entity_poly.pdbx_strand_id
1 'polypeptide(L)' 'GPDALIVTPGVRPAGAELGDQTRVATPAQAIQRGASHIVVGRPITGAEDPVAAYEAIVSELVKDVE' A
#
# COMPACT_ATOMS: atom_id res chain seq x y z
N GLY A 1 13.65 15.07 -10.65
CA GLY A 1 13.11 16.22 -11.39
C GLY A 1 11.65 16.43 -11.01
N PRO A 2 10.99 17.49 -11.47
CA PRO A 2 9.60 17.79 -11.15
C PRO A 2 8.61 16.68 -11.56
N ASP A 3 8.94 15.87 -12.58
CA ASP A 3 8.13 14.73 -13.03
C ASP A 3 8.60 13.38 -12.46
N ALA A 4 9.43 13.39 -11.41
CA ALA A 4 9.95 12.15 -10.84
C ALA A 4 8.82 11.39 -10.14
N LEU A 5 8.50 10.19 -10.64
CA LEU A 5 7.61 9.26 -9.97
C LEU A 5 8.35 8.61 -8.80
N ILE A 6 7.87 8.86 -7.58
CA ILE A 6 8.37 8.19 -6.38
C ILE A 6 7.56 6.92 -6.19
N VAL A 7 8.12 5.80 -6.64
CA VAL A 7 7.52 4.47 -6.51
C VAL A 7 8.00 3.82 -5.21
N THR A 8 7.08 3.54 -4.29
CA THR A 8 7.39 2.95 -2.98
C THR A 8 6.98 1.48 -2.93
N PRO A 9 7.92 0.53 -3.03
CA PRO A 9 7.64 -0.88 -2.81
C PRO A 9 7.58 -1.23 -1.31
N GLY A 10 6.96 -2.36 -0.99
CA GLY A 10 6.88 -2.85 0.40
C GLY A 10 5.77 -2.20 1.23
N VAL A 11 4.69 -1.76 0.57
CA VAL A 11 3.53 -1.18 1.23
C VAL A 11 2.55 -2.29 1.62
N ARG A 12 2.03 -2.24 2.85
CA ARG A 12 1.03 -3.19 3.36
C ARG A 12 -0.13 -2.47 4.05
N PRO A 13 -1.39 -2.89 3.81
CA PRO A 13 -2.54 -2.36 4.55
C PRO A 13 -2.44 -2.68 6.04
N ALA A 14 -3.08 -1.86 6.86
CA ALA A 14 -3.10 -2.04 8.30
C ALA A 14 -3.70 -3.42 8.69
N GLY A 15 -2.97 -4.20 9.47
CA GLY A 15 -3.40 -5.53 9.93
C GLY A 15 -2.97 -6.71 9.06
N ALA A 16 -2.29 -6.50 7.92
CA ALA A 16 -1.72 -7.60 7.15
C ALA A 16 -0.48 -8.20 7.83
N GLU A 17 -0.41 -9.54 7.89
CA GLU A 17 0.72 -10.33 8.41
C GLU A 17 2.08 -9.81 7.92
N LEU A 18 3.00 -9.41 8.83
CA LEU A 18 4.30 -8.84 8.43
C LEU A 18 5.18 -9.83 7.63
N GLY A 19 5.13 -11.12 7.97
CA GLY A 19 6.01 -12.13 7.39
C GLY A 19 7.49 -11.79 7.59
N ASP A 20 8.26 -11.83 6.50
CA ASP A 20 9.71 -11.57 6.43
C ASP A 20 10.09 -10.07 6.21
N GLN A 21 9.11 -9.16 6.12
CA GLN A 21 9.40 -7.74 5.89
C GLN A 21 9.54 -6.95 7.19
N THR A 22 10.78 -6.54 7.50
CA THR A 22 11.11 -5.78 8.71
C THR A 22 10.71 -4.30 8.65
N ARG A 23 10.50 -3.73 7.45
CA ARG A 23 10.08 -2.33 7.26
C ARG A 23 8.93 -2.28 6.27
N VAL A 24 7.72 -2.10 6.78
CA VAL A 24 6.48 -1.91 6.00
C VAL A 24 5.90 -0.53 6.33
N ALA A 25 5.47 0.19 5.29
CA ALA A 25 4.70 1.41 5.43
C ALA A 25 3.25 1.12 5.04
N THR A 26 2.29 1.77 5.70
CA THR A 26 0.90 1.72 5.23
C THR A 26 0.76 2.51 3.93
N PRO A 27 -0.27 2.21 3.11
CA PRO A 27 -0.56 2.98 1.91
C PRO A 27 -0.64 4.48 2.19
N ALA A 28 -1.37 4.88 3.23
CA ALA A 28 -1.48 6.27 3.66
C ALA A 28 -0.13 6.90 4.04
N GLN A 29 0.72 6.17 4.77
CA GLN A 29 2.07 6.65 5.13
C GLN A 29 2.97 6.84 3.92
N ALA A 30 2.88 5.97 2.92
CA ALA A 30 3.66 6.10 1.70
C ALA A 30 3.25 7.36 0.94
N ILE A 31 1.95 7.63 0.80
CA ILE A 31 1.45 8.85 0.14
C ILE A 31 1.84 10.10 0.94
N GLN A 32 1.67 10.12 2.27
CA GLN A 32 2.11 11.26 3.11
C GLN A 32 3.61 11.57 2.97
N ARG A 33 4.44 10.56 2.72
CA ARG A 33 5.89 10.71 2.51
C ARG A 33 6.26 11.18 1.10
N GLY A 34 5.26 11.47 0.25
CA GLY A 34 5.45 11.95 -1.11
C GLY A 34 5.55 10.85 -2.16
N ALA A 35 5.13 9.61 -1.86
CA ALA A 35 5.06 8.57 -2.88
C ALA A 35 4.03 8.96 -3.95
N SER A 36 4.44 8.94 -5.21
CA SER A 36 3.54 9.11 -6.35
C SER A 36 2.80 7.80 -6.66
N HIS A 37 3.45 6.66 -6.39
CA HIS A 37 2.91 5.33 -6.62
C HIS A 37 3.32 4.38 -5.49
N ILE A 38 2.45 3.44 -5.15
CA ILE A 38 2.73 2.37 -4.19
C ILE A 38 2.68 1.02 -4.89
N VAL A 39 3.50 0.08 -4.45
CA VAL A 39 3.47 -1.30 -4.95
C VAL A 39 3.04 -2.23 -3.83
N VAL A 40 1.87 -2.84 -4.02
CA VAL A 40 1.30 -3.85 -3.12
C VAL A 40 1.25 -5.18 -3.86
N GLY A 41 2.05 -6.14 -3.39
CA GLY A 41 2.15 -7.48 -3.99
C GLY A 41 1.45 -8.53 -3.15
N ARG A 42 2.20 -9.14 -2.22
CA ARG A 42 1.77 -10.28 -1.39
C ARG A 42 0.42 -10.12 -0.68
N PRO A 43 0.04 -8.94 -0.14
CA PRO A 43 -1.29 -8.77 0.44
C PRO A 43 -2.44 -9.01 -0.53
N ILE A 44 -2.23 -8.80 -1.84
CA ILE A 44 -3.24 -9.02 -2.88
C ILE A 44 -3.07 -10.43 -3.46
N THR A 45 -1.86 -10.80 -3.88
CA THR A 45 -1.63 -12.09 -4.57
C THR A 45 -1.73 -13.31 -3.66
N GLY A 46 -1.62 -13.13 -2.34
CA GLY A 46 -1.73 -14.19 -1.34
C GLY A 46 -3.07 -14.21 -0.59
N ALA A 47 -4.00 -13.31 -0.92
CA ALA A 47 -5.32 -13.30 -0.32
C ALA A 47 -6.21 -14.40 -0.94
N GLU A 48 -7.16 -14.92 -0.16
CA GLU A 48 -8.19 -15.83 -0.68
C GLU A 48 -9.08 -15.15 -1.73
N ASP A 49 -9.35 -13.85 -1.55
CA ASP A 49 -10.03 -13.00 -2.51
C ASP A 49 -9.16 -11.77 -2.84
N PRO A 50 -8.42 -11.79 -3.96
CA PRO A 50 -7.58 -10.68 -4.39
C PRO A 50 -8.35 -9.40 -4.69
N VAL A 51 -9.61 -9.50 -5.15
CA VAL A 51 -10.44 -8.33 -5.47
C VAL A 51 -10.86 -7.65 -4.19
N ALA A 52 -11.38 -8.41 -3.22
CA ALA A 52 -11.74 -7.88 -1.91
C ALA A 52 -10.53 -7.26 -1.18
N ALA A 53 -9.35 -7.89 -1.28
CA ALA A 53 -8.12 -7.35 -0.70
C ALA A 53 -7.72 -6.01 -1.35
N TYR A 54 -7.82 -5.91 -2.67
CA TYR A 54 -7.58 -4.66 -3.40
C TYR A 54 -8.57 -3.57 -2.99
N GLU A 55 -9.87 -3.88 -2.95
CA GLU A 55 -10.91 -2.92 -2.55
C GLU A 55 -10.70 -2.41 -1.13
N ALA A 56 -10.30 -3.27 -0.20
CA ALA A 56 -9.98 -2.87 1.17
C ALA A 56 -8.81 -1.87 1.21
N ILE A 57 -7.73 -2.12 0.45
CA ILE A 57 -6.57 -1.21 0.34
C ILE A 57 -6.97 0.14 -0.25
N VAL A 58 -7.79 0.12 -1.31
CA VAL A 58 -8.30 1.36 -1.94
C VAL A 58 -9.22 2.12 -0.98
N SER A 59 -10.09 1.41 -0.26
CA SER A 59 -10.97 2.03 0.75
C SER A 59 -10.18 2.70 1.87
N GLU A 60 -9.09 2.07 2.34
CA GLU A 60 -8.17 2.67 3.32
C GLU A 60 -7.55 3.97 2.77
N LEU A 61 -7.07 3.95 1.52
CA LEU A 61 -6.46 5.12 0.88
C LEU A 61 -7.42 6.29 0.65
N VAL A 62 -8.66 6.02 0.24
CA VAL A 62 -9.64 7.06 -0.10
C VAL A 62 -10.26 7.69 1.15
N LYS A 63 -10.34 6.96 2.27
CA LYS A 63 -10.84 7.50 3.55
C LYS A 63 -9.93 8.55 4.17
N ASP A 64 -8.63 8.51 3.90
CA ASP A 64 -7.64 9.45 4.45
C ASP A 64 -7.45 10.71 3.56
N VAL A 65 -8.29 10.92 2.54
CA VAL A 65 -8.31 12.12 1.70
C VAL A 65 -9.51 12.99 2.10
N GLU A 66 -9.39 13.73 3.20
CA GLU A 66 -10.25 14.87 3.56
C GLU A 66 -9.46 16.18 3.57
#